data_AF-A0A250JL45-F1
#
_entry.id   AF-A0A250JL45-F1
#
_cell.length_a   1.000
_cell.length_b   1.000
_cell.length_c   1.000
_cell.angle_alpha   90.00
_cell.angle_beta   90.00
_cell.angle_gamma   90.00
#
_symmetry.space_group_name_H-M   'P 1'
#
loop_
_entity.id
_entity.type
_entity.pdbx_description
1 polymer ?
#
loop_
_entity_poly.entity_id
_entity_poly.type
_entity_poly.pdbx_seq_one_letter_code
_entity_poly.pdbx_strand_id
1 'polypeptide(L)'
;MSRVPAPPRPTLALSFIEAFREGDETRTRAQVIQFGARKARSLLEAMLEAPDAVARQAAAFGLGELGGAASVKLLEHQLALEEARGSHDGAAVAEAITQALGRIRGASARASLARRLERLVASDRPEPADLNDVACALWRKRHPELIPIVRQCLERLAHPTPTALHGLLVLLEKPPEELRHWAADGSVPIELKGEVLTVLTEELPETLVSTLPAFISSAEPLMDTAVNHKGAASAYCVDLFSLLLLKPEHLLPMLPDTTLDRLRDMARKWVAATSSLKCSLQAAVLLKHLGRKEDAALLEAHRPADPTLAKVFDDAAQVLRG
;
A
#
# COMPACT_ATOMS: atom_id res chain seq x y z
N MET A 1 49.93 2.71 -20.15
CA MET A 1 48.83 2.54 -19.16
C MET A 1 47.76 3.57 -19.47
N SER A 2 46.74 3.20 -20.24
CA SER A 2 45.60 4.09 -20.53
C SER A 2 44.76 4.22 -19.27
N ARG A 3 44.68 5.44 -18.73
CA ARG A 3 43.70 5.79 -17.68
C ARG A 3 42.31 5.73 -18.32
N VAL A 4 41.53 4.73 -17.93
CA VAL A 4 40.09 4.73 -18.17
C VAL A 4 39.52 5.96 -17.46
N PRO A 5 38.85 6.90 -18.16
CA PRO A 5 38.25 8.04 -17.51
C PRO A 5 37.13 7.55 -16.58
N ALA A 6 37.12 8.04 -15.35
CA ALA A 6 36.03 7.77 -14.41
C ALA A 6 34.70 8.22 -15.05
N PRO A 7 33.61 7.43 -14.89
CA PRO A 7 32.32 7.80 -15.45
C PRO A 7 31.87 9.17 -14.93
N PRO A 8 31.19 9.98 -15.78
CA PRO A 8 30.67 11.27 -15.36
C PRO A 8 29.73 11.09 -14.17
N ARG A 9 29.87 11.94 -13.14
CA ARG A 9 28.94 11.92 -11.99
C ARG A 9 27.53 12.23 -12.51
N PRO A 10 26.51 11.40 -12.20
CA PRO A 10 25.15 11.69 -12.59
C PRO A 10 24.71 13.04 -12.00
N THR A 11 23.88 13.79 -12.74
CA THR A 11 23.27 15.01 -12.20
C THR A 11 22.41 14.65 -11.00
N LEU A 12 22.19 15.60 -10.07
CA LEU A 12 21.39 15.36 -8.86
C LEU A 12 19.99 14.82 -9.18
N ALA A 13 19.40 15.25 -10.30
CA ALA A 13 18.12 14.75 -10.78
C ALA A 13 18.18 13.26 -11.16
N LEU A 14 19.22 12.84 -11.90
CA LEU A 14 19.36 11.45 -12.34
C LEU A 14 19.58 10.51 -11.16
N SER A 15 20.45 10.89 -10.22
CA SER A 15 20.68 10.09 -9.00
C SER A 15 19.43 9.95 -8.13
N PHE A 16 18.58 10.98 -8.13
CA PHE A 16 17.30 10.96 -7.41
C PHE A 16 16.27 10.07 -8.10
N ILE A 17 16.16 10.16 -9.43
CA ILE A 17 15.29 9.29 -10.23
C ILE A 17 15.71 7.82 -10.13
N GLU A 18 17.01 7.54 -10.13
CA GLU A 18 17.56 6.19 -9.94
C GLU A 18 17.17 5.62 -8.56
N ALA A 19 17.34 6.41 -7.49
CA ALA A 19 16.93 6.00 -6.14
C ALA A 19 15.44 5.69 -6.06
N PHE A 20 14.60 6.54 -6.67
CA PHE A 20 13.16 6.34 -6.75
C PHE A 20 12.80 5.07 -7.52
N ARG A 21 13.42 4.85 -8.69
CA ARG A 21 13.18 3.67 -9.55
C ARG A 21 13.57 2.36 -8.88
N GLU A 22 14.61 2.38 -8.05
CA GLU A 22 15.03 1.23 -7.25
C GLU A 22 14.10 0.93 -6.06
N GLY A 23 13.11 1.80 -5.78
CA GLY A 23 12.23 1.69 -4.62
C GLY A 23 12.93 2.04 -3.29
N ASP A 24 14.12 2.64 -3.35
CA ASP A 24 14.88 3.05 -2.17
C ASP A 24 14.34 4.39 -1.64
N GLU A 25 13.15 4.33 -1.03
CA GLU A 25 12.48 5.52 -0.48
C GLU A 25 13.34 6.21 0.58
N THR A 26 14.11 5.44 1.38
CA THR A 26 14.97 6.01 2.43
C THR A 26 16.06 6.89 1.82
N ARG A 27 16.76 6.39 0.79
CA ARG A 27 17.76 7.17 0.05
C ARG A 27 17.11 8.36 -0.65
N THR A 28 15.95 8.17 -1.27
CA THR A 28 15.20 9.23 -1.95
C THR A 28 14.85 10.37 -0.98
N ARG A 29 14.30 10.07 0.20
CA ARG A 29 14.02 11.06 1.26
C ARG A 29 15.28 11.77 1.76
N ALA A 30 16.36 11.03 1.99
CA ALA A 30 17.62 11.59 2.45
C ALA A 30 18.18 12.62 1.44
N GLN A 31 18.02 12.37 0.14
CA GLN A 31 18.42 13.31 -0.90
C GLN A 31 17.59 14.60 -0.88
N VAL A 32 16.26 14.53 -0.69
CA VAL A 32 15.41 15.74 -0.54
C VAL A 32 15.92 16.63 0.61
N ILE A 33 16.27 16.02 1.74
CA ILE A 33 16.83 16.72 2.91
C ILE A 33 18.19 17.34 2.56
N GLN A 34 19.07 16.57 1.89
CA GLN A 34 20.41 17.01 1.51
C GLN A 34 20.40 18.18 0.52
N PHE A 35 19.43 18.24 -0.40
CA PHE A 35 19.29 19.36 -1.33
C PHE A 35 18.96 20.67 -0.59
N GLY A 36 18.27 20.58 0.54
CA GLY A 36 17.73 21.72 1.27
C GLY A 36 16.46 22.30 0.60
N ALA A 37 15.51 22.73 1.41
CA ALA A 37 14.13 23.03 0.99
C ALA A 37 14.00 23.93 -0.26
N ARG A 38 14.81 24.99 -0.36
CA ARG A 38 14.76 25.93 -1.49
C ARG A 38 15.21 25.28 -2.80
N LYS A 39 16.37 24.61 -2.78
CA LYS A 39 16.94 23.98 -3.97
C LYS A 39 16.16 22.74 -4.36
N ALA A 40 15.71 21.95 -3.39
CA ALA A 40 14.83 20.81 -3.61
C ALA A 40 13.57 21.25 -4.36
N ARG A 41 12.89 22.30 -3.89
CA ARG A 41 11.67 22.78 -4.54
C ARG A 41 11.88 23.15 -6.00
N SER A 42 12.88 23.98 -6.31
CA SER A 42 13.15 24.40 -7.70
C SER A 42 13.51 23.22 -8.61
N LEU A 43 14.25 22.24 -8.09
CA LEU A 43 14.59 21.03 -8.83
C LEU A 43 13.34 20.19 -9.13
N LEU A 44 12.53 19.93 -8.09
CA LEU A 44 11.33 19.08 -8.20
C LEU A 44 10.27 19.73 -9.10
N GLU A 45 10.10 21.05 -9.03
CA GLU A 45 9.20 21.80 -9.92
C GLU A 45 9.63 21.66 -11.39
N ALA A 46 10.93 21.78 -11.69
CA ALA A 46 11.43 21.55 -13.05
C ALA A 46 11.23 20.09 -13.51
N MET A 47 11.28 19.12 -12.59
CA MET A 47 11.04 17.71 -12.90
C MET A 47 9.57 17.39 -13.15
N LEU A 48 8.60 18.13 -12.58
CA LEU A 48 7.17 17.97 -12.90
C LEU A 48 6.86 18.31 -14.36
N GLU A 49 7.66 19.17 -14.99
CA GLU A 49 7.52 19.53 -16.41
C GLU A 49 8.30 18.59 -17.35
N ALA A 50 9.00 17.59 -16.81
CA ALA A 50 9.80 16.67 -17.62
C ALA A 50 8.90 15.76 -18.47
N PRO A 51 9.33 15.42 -19.71
CA PRO A 51 8.58 14.48 -20.56
C PRO A 51 8.52 13.07 -19.96
N ASP A 52 9.55 12.67 -19.21
CA ASP A 52 9.63 11.37 -18.54
C ASP A 52 8.66 11.28 -17.35
N ALA A 53 7.73 10.33 -17.41
CA ALA A 53 6.75 10.09 -16.35
C ALA A 53 7.41 9.67 -15.03
N VAL A 54 8.51 8.93 -15.08
CA VAL A 54 9.23 8.50 -13.87
C VAL A 54 9.85 9.72 -13.15
N ALA A 55 10.37 10.68 -13.92
CA ALA A 55 10.84 11.94 -13.37
C ALA A 55 9.72 12.74 -12.68
N ARG A 56 8.51 12.78 -13.27
CA ARG A 56 7.34 13.43 -12.67
C ARG A 56 6.85 12.72 -11.41
N GLN A 57 6.83 11.38 -11.39
CA GLN A 57 6.50 10.59 -10.19
C GLN A 57 7.50 10.83 -9.05
N ALA A 58 8.80 10.80 -9.37
CA ALA A 58 9.86 11.10 -8.40
C ALA A 58 9.71 12.53 -7.86
N ALA A 59 9.39 13.50 -8.73
CA ALA A 59 9.12 14.87 -8.31
C ALA A 59 7.93 14.98 -7.35
N ALA A 60 6.83 14.29 -7.65
CA ALA A 60 5.66 14.24 -6.79
C ALA A 60 6.01 13.65 -5.41
N PHE A 61 6.76 12.55 -5.37
CA PHE A 61 7.28 11.96 -4.13
C PHE A 61 8.10 12.99 -3.33
N GLY A 62 9.08 13.63 -3.96
CA GLY A 62 9.94 14.61 -3.29
C GLY A 62 9.18 15.83 -2.76
N LEU A 63 8.14 16.29 -3.46
CA LEU A 63 7.27 17.38 -2.99
C LEU A 63 6.40 16.95 -1.80
N GLY A 64 5.95 15.70 -1.79
CA GLY A 64 5.27 15.09 -0.63
C GLY A 64 6.14 15.09 0.62
N GLU A 65 7.42 14.74 0.47
CA GLU A 65 8.41 14.75 1.56
C GLU A 65 8.78 16.16 2.02
N LEU A 66 8.92 17.10 1.08
CA LEU A 66 9.17 18.50 1.42
C LEU A 66 8.00 19.13 2.18
N GLY A 67 6.77 18.76 1.78
CA GLY A 67 5.53 19.22 2.38
C GLY A 67 5.29 20.73 2.30
N GLY A 68 4.29 21.18 3.06
CA GLY A 68 3.89 22.58 3.12
C GLY A 68 2.95 23.03 2.00
N ALA A 69 2.31 24.19 2.18
CA ALA A 69 1.27 24.69 1.30
C ALA A 69 1.73 24.94 -0.14
N ALA A 70 3.00 25.30 -0.35
CA ALA A 70 3.55 25.49 -1.70
C ALA A 70 3.61 24.16 -2.48
N SER A 71 4.05 23.08 -1.84
CA SER A 71 4.07 21.74 -2.46
C SER A 71 2.65 21.26 -2.75
N VAL A 72 1.70 21.50 -1.84
CA VAL A 72 0.29 21.16 -2.08
C VAL A 72 -0.26 21.86 -3.32
N LYS A 73 -0.01 23.16 -3.47
CA LYS A 73 -0.48 23.92 -4.64
C LYS A 73 0.13 23.40 -5.95
N LEU A 74 1.42 23.11 -5.96
CA LEU A 74 2.10 22.55 -7.14
C LEU A 74 1.54 21.16 -7.50
N LEU A 75 1.39 20.29 -6.50
CA LEU A 75 0.82 18.95 -6.68
C LEU A 75 -0.63 19.00 -7.18
N GLU A 76 -1.47 19.88 -6.61
CA GLU A 76 -2.86 20.04 -7.05
C GLU A 76 -2.95 20.55 -8.49
N HIS A 77 -2.07 21.48 -8.88
CA HIS A 77 -1.99 21.94 -10.26
C HIS A 77 -1.54 20.83 -11.21
N GLN A 78 -0.45 20.13 -10.89
CA GLN A 78 0.07 19.04 -11.71
C GLN A 78 -0.95 17.92 -11.85
N LEU A 79 -1.69 17.61 -10.78
CA LEU A 79 -2.69 16.57 -10.82
C LEU A 79 -3.73 16.82 -11.91
N ALA A 80 -4.26 18.05 -12.00
CA ALA A 80 -5.23 18.40 -13.03
C ALA A 80 -4.65 18.26 -14.44
N LEU A 81 -3.36 18.55 -14.62
CA LEU A 81 -2.67 18.36 -15.91
C LEU A 81 -2.56 16.88 -16.26
N GLU A 82 -2.13 16.03 -15.33
CA GLU A 82 -1.94 14.60 -15.60
C GLU A 82 -3.27 13.86 -15.80
N GLU A 83 -4.32 14.20 -15.03
CA GLU A 83 -5.69 13.69 -15.23
C GLU A 83 -6.20 14.05 -16.63
N ALA A 84 -5.94 15.28 -17.11
CA ALA A 84 -6.34 15.73 -18.43
C ALA A 84 -5.55 15.06 -19.59
N ARG A 85 -4.38 14.46 -19.33
CA ARG A 85 -3.60 13.75 -20.37
C ARG A 85 -4.30 12.48 -20.86
N GLY A 86 -5.09 11.82 -20.01
CA GLY A 86 -5.80 10.58 -20.35
C GLY A 86 -4.88 9.44 -20.83
N SER A 87 -3.62 9.42 -20.39
CA SER A 87 -2.61 8.44 -20.76
C SER A 87 -2.24 7.56 -19.56
N HIS A 88 -1.76 6.34 -19.80
CA HIS A 88 -1.31 5.44 -18.74
C HIS A 88 -0.20 6.08 -17.88
N ASP A 89 0.77 6.73 -18.52
CA ASP A 89 1.81 7.49 -17.85
C ASP A 89 1.22 8.60 -16.96
N GLY A 90 0.21 9.32 -17.46
CA GLY A 90 -0.50 10.34 -16.70
C GLY A 90 -1.23 9.76 -15.48
N ALA A 91 -1.90 8.63 -15.62
CA ALA A 91 -2.57 7.94 -14.51
C ALA A 91 -1.56 7.53 -13.42
N ALA A 92 -0.42 6.95 -13.79
CA ALA A 92 0.62 6.57 -12.85
C ALA A 92 1.24 7.79 -12.11
N VAL A 93 1.39 8.93 -12.79
CA VAL A 93 1.81 10.18 -12.14
C VAL A 93 0.70 10.73 -11.24
N ALA A 94 -0.56 10.66 -11.64
CA ALA A 94 -1.70 11.10 -10.84
C ALA A 94 -1.83 10.30 -9.54
N GLU A 95 -1.61 8.98 -9.58
CA GLU A 95 -1.48 8.10 -8.41
C GLU A 95 -0.34 8.58 -7.49
N ALA A 96 0.86 8.77 -8.03
CA ALA A 96 2.01 9.24 -7.25
C ALA A 96 1.75 10.60 -6.57
N ILE A 97 1.03 11.50 -7.25
CA ILE A 97 0.57 12.78 -6.69
C ILE A 97 -0.47 12.57 -5.59
N THR A 98 -1.44 11.65 -5.75
CA THR A 98 -2.40 11.29 -4.67
C THR A 98 -1.65 10.86 -3.42
N GLN A 99 -0.70 9.95 -3.59
CA GLN A 99 0.10 9.42 -2.50
C GLN A 99 0.93 10.53 -1.86
N ALA A 100 1.55 11.41 -2.64
CA ALA A 100 2.30 12.54 -2.13
C ALA A 100 1.43 13.48 -1.29
N LEU A 101 0.23 13.83 -1.76
CA LEU A 101 -0.71 14.66 -1.01
C LEU A 101 -1.11 14.01 0.32
N GLY A 102 -1.33 12.70 0.35
CA GLY A 102 -1.63 11.96 1.59
C GLY A 102 -0.47 11.95 2.60
N ARG A 103 0.78 12.10 2.15
CA ARG A 103 1.96 12.19 3.05
C ARG A 103 2.08 13.59 3.68
N ILE A 104 1.60 14.65 3.02
CA ILE A 104 1.76 16.03 3.49
C ILE A 104 0.86 16.29 4.70
N ARG A 105 1.49 16.71 5.81
CA ARG A 105 0.78 17.16 7.01
C ARG A 105 0.17 18.54 6.75
N GLY A 106 -1.15 18.61 6.57
CA GLY A 106 -1.86 19.88 6.50
C GLY A 106 -3.29 19.75 6.01
N ALA A 107 -4.18 20.60 6.53
CA ALA A 107 -5.59 20.63 6.12
C ALA A 107 -5.76 20.93 4.62
N SER A 108 -4.83 21.70 4.01
CA SER A 108 -4.88 22.00 2.59
C SER A 108 -4.70 20.77 1.71
N ALA A 109 -3.76 19.86 2.06
CA ALA A 109 -3.53 18.63 1.30
C ALA A 109 -4.77 17.71 1.34
N ARG A 110 -5.38 17.61 2.52
CA ARG A 110 -6.64 16.87 2.72
C ARG A 110 -7.79 17.46 1.92
N ALA A 111 -7.91 18.78 1.94
CA ALA A 111 -8.92 19.47 1.15
C ALA A 111 -8.71 19.23 -0.37
N SER A 112 -7.47 19.18 -0.84
CA SER A 112 -7.16 18.84 -2.24
C SER A 112 -7.55 17.39 -2.57
N LEU A 113 -7.29 16.43 -1.68
CA LEU A 113 -7.73 15.03 -1.84
C LEU A 113 -9.26 14.89 -1.81
N ALA A 114 -9.95 15.59 -0.90
CA ALA A 114 -11.41 15.60 -0.84
C ALA A 114 -12.02 16.18 -2.13
N ARG A 115 -11.49 17.30 -2.65
CA ARG A 115 -11.91 17.85 -3.94
C ARG A 115 -11.66 16.88 -5.09
N ARG A 116 -10.57 16.11 -5.06
CA ARG A 116 -10.31 15.07 -6.08
C ARG A 116 -11.36 13.97 -5.99
N LEU A 117 -11.65 13.47 -4.78
CA LEU A 117 -12.68 12.45 -4.55
C LEU A 117 -14.03 12.90 -5.14
N GLU A 118 -14.46 14.12 -4.83
CA GLU A 118 -15.71 14.69 -5.33
C GLU A 118 -15.75 14.76 -6.86
N ARG A 119 -14.62 15.10 -7.52
CA ARG A 119 -14.52 15.12 -8.99
C ARG A 119 -14.59 13.72 -9.60
N LEU A 120 -13.89 12.75 -9.01
CA LEU A 120 -13.92 11.36 -9.47
C LEU A 120 -15.33 10.80 -9.39
N VAL A 121 -16.00 10.96 -8.25
CA VAL A 121 -17.38 10.51 -8.03
C VAL A 121 -18.38 11.25 -8.92
N ALA A 122 -18.09 12.49 -9.31
CA ALA A 122 -18.91 13.23 -10.27
C ALA A 122 -18.73 12.77 -11.73
N SER A 123 -17.73 11.95 -12.02
CA SER A 123 -17.47 11.43 -13.37
C SER A 123 -18.42 10.26 -13.68
N ASP A 124 -18.80 10.09 -14.95
CA ASP A 124 -19.80 9.09 -15.36
C ASP A 124 -19.42 7.64 -15.00
N ARG A 125 -18.11 7.34 -14.95
CA ARG A 125 -17.56 6.03 -14.59
C ARG A 125 -16.25 6.21 -13.83
N PRO A 126 -16.28 6.40 -12.50
CA PRO A 126 -15.05 6.48 -11.74
C PRO A 126 -14.30 5.15 -11.79
N GLU A 127 -13.00 5.20 -12.04
CA GLU A 127 -12.16 4.01 -11.99
C GLU A 127 -11.97 3.56 -10.54
N PRO A 128 -12.23 2.29 -10.19
CA PRO A 128 -12.07 1.82 -8.82
C PRO A 128 -10.66 2.00 -8.25
N ALA A 129 -9.62 1.92 -9.10
CA ALA A 129 -8.23 2.15 -8.69
C ALA A 129 -8.03 3.59 -8.19
N ASP A 130 -8.48 4.59 -8.93
CA ASP A 130 -8.40 6.00 -8.51
C ASP A 130 -9.13 6.26 -7.19
N LEU A 131 -10.32 5.68 -7.01
CA LEU A 131 -11.08 5.79 -5.76
C LEU A 131 -10.32 5.13 -4.59
N ASN A 132 -9.67 4.00 -4.84
CA ASN A 132 -8.87 3.31 -3.83
C ASN A 132 -7.63 4.13 -3.44
N ASP A 133 -6.93 4.70 -4.41
CA ASP A 133 -5.75 5.55 -4.15
C ASP A 133 -6.11 6.76 -3.29
N VAL A 134 -7.24 7.40 -3.60
CA VAL A 134 -7.72 8.54 -2.81
C VAL A 134 -8.17 8.10 -1.42
N ALA A 135 -8.86 6.96 -1.29
CA ALA A 135 -9.27 6.42 0.01
C ALA A 135 -8.07 6.15 0.92
N CYS A 136 -7.04 5.46 0.39
CA CYS A 136 -5.79 5.20 1.11
C CYS A 136 -5.06 6.51 1.48
N ALA A 137 -4.98 7.46 0.55
CA ALA A 137 -4.33 8.75 0.82
C ALA A 137 -5.06 9.57 1.90
N LEU A 138 -6.40 9.51 1.95
CA LEU A 138 -7.23 10.19 2.97
C LEU A 138 -7.16 9.51 4.35
N TRP A 139 -6.89 8.21 4.40
CA TRP A 139 -6.77 7.46 5.65
C TRP A 139 -5.58 7.89 6.50
N ARG A 140 -4.46 8.23 5.86
CA ARG A 140 -3.23 8.64 6.55
C ARG A 140 -3.53 9.73 7.58
N LYS A 141 -3.06 9.53 8.81
CA LYS A 141 -3.25 10.43 9.96
C LYS A 141 -4.66 10.65 10.49
N ARG A 142 -5.66 9.88 10.01
CA ARG A 142 -7.03 9.80 10.54
C ARG A 142 -7.75 11.14 10.71
N HIS A 143 -8.79 11.33 9.91
CA HIS A 143 -9.47 12.61 9.84
C HIS A 143 -10.99 12.42 9.96
N PRO A 144 -11.54 12.40 11.18
CA PRO A 144 -12.98 12.24 11.40
C PRO A 144 -13.81 13.32 10.70
N GLU A 145 -13.24 14.50 10.43
CA GLU A 145 -13.89 15.55 9.66
C GLU A 145 -14.25 15.15 8.22
N LEU A 146 -13.68 14.06 7.70
CA LEU A 146 -13.95 13.53 6.37
C LEU A 146 -15.22 12.68 6.29
N ILE A 147 -15.74 12.18 7.41
CA ILE A 147 -16.94 11.33 7.45
C ILE A 147 -18.10 11.88 6.59
N PRO A 148 -18.55 13.14 6.74
CA PRO A 148 -19.65 13.66 5.93
C PRO A 148 -19.34 13.67 4.43
N ILE A 149 -18.10 13.97 4.04
CA ILE A 149 -17.67 14.02 2.64
C ILE A 149 -17.67 12.61 2.04
N VAL A 150 -17.12 11.64 2.76
CA VAL A 150 -17.04 10.24 2.31
C VAL A 150 -18.45 9.64 2.18
N ARG A 151 -19.35 9.89 3.15
CA ARG A 151 -20.75 9.46 3.08
C ARG A 151 -21.45 10.02 1.83
N GLN A 152 -21.36 11.33 1.62
CA GLN A 152 -21.97 11.97 0.45
C GLN A 152 -21.42 11.41 -0.87
N CYS A 153 -20.12 11.10 -0.93
CA CYS A 153 -19.50 10.49 -2.09
C CYS A 153 -20.03 9.08 -2.35
N LEU A 154 -20.14 8.25 -1.32
CA LEU A 154 -20.69 6.90 -1.43
C LEU A 154 -22.16 6.90 -1.86
N GLU A 155 -22.98 7.82 -1.34
CA GLU A 155 -24.39 7.99 -1.75
C GLU A 155 -24.55 8.30 -3.25
N ARG A 156 -23.57 8.99 -3.84
CA ARG A 156 -23.57 9.36 -5.26
C ARG A 156 -23.10 8.25 -6.19
N LEU A 157 -22.36 7.27 -5.69
CA LEU A 157 -21.92 6.11 -6.48
C LEU A 157 -23.13 5.20 -6.70
N ALA A 158 -23.79 5.35 -7.85
CA ALA A 158 -25.04 4.66 -8.21
C ALA A 158 -24.97 3.12 -8.22
N HIS A 159 -23.76 2.54 -8.16
CA HIS A 159 -23.54 1.10 -8.10
C HIS A 159 -22.53 0.75 -7.00
N PRO A 160 -22.82 -0.27 -6.16
CA PRO A 160 -21.93 -0.72 -5.10
C PRO A 160 -20.82 -1.60 -5.70
N THR A 161 -20.01 -1.02 -6.57
CA THR A 161 -18.74 -1.68 -6.91
C THR A 161 -17.89 -1.61 -5.65
N PRO A 162 -17.34 -2.73 -5.17
CA PRO A 162 -16.48 -2.71 -4.00
C PRO A 162 -15.31 -1.73 -4.21
N THR A 163 -15.18 -0.77 -3.32
CA THR A 163 -14.15 0.27 -3.33
C THR A 163 -13.67 0.52 -1.91
N ALA A 164 -12.39 0.85 -1.77
CA ALA A 164 -11.78 1.15 -0.48
C ALA A 164 -12.42 2.36 0.23
N LEU A 165 -13.31 3.12 -0.43
CA LEU A 165 -14.07 4.20 0.19
C LEU A 165 -15.04 3.72 1.28
N HIS A 166 -15.71 2.58 1.08
CA HIS A 166 -16.53 1.96 2.12
C HIS A 166 -15.65 1.50 3.29
N GLY A 167 -14.50 0.89 3.00
CA GLY A 167 -13.49 0.54 4.00
C GLY A 167 -13.00 1.74 4.80
N LEU A 168 -12.71 2.86 4.13
CA LEU A 168 -12.36 4.13 4.76
C LEU A 168 -13.47 4.63 5.68
N LEU A 169 -14.73 4.62 5.20
CA LEU A 169 -15.86 5.06 6.02
C LEU A 169 -16.00 4.20 7.29
N VAL A 170 -15.93 2.88 7.15
CA VAL A 170 -15.99 1.94 8.28
C VAL A 170 -14.89 2.24 9.30
N LEU A 171 -13.67 2.49 8.85
CA LEU A 171 -12.53 2.82 9.72
C LEU A 171 -12.65 4.19 10.41
N LEU A 172 -13.30 5.17 9.76
CA LEU A 172 -13.53 6.49 10.35
C LEU A 172 -14.67 6.49 11.37
N GLU A 173 -15.69 5.67 11.15
CA GLU A 173 -16.89 5.63 12.00
C GLU A 173 -16.74 4.71 13.20
N LYS A 174 -16.10 3.54 13.02
CA LYS A 174 -16.09 2.50 14.05
C LYS A 174 -14.91 2.67 14.99
N PRO A 175 -15.13 2.82 16.31
CA PRO A 175 -14.06 2.68 17.28
C PRO A 175 -13.49 1.24 17.26
N PRO A 176 -12.28 1.02 17.81
CA PRO A 176 -11.59 -0.28 17.72
C PRO A 176 -12.42 -1.48 18.20
N GLU A 177 -13.17 -1.33 19.29
CA GLU A 177 -14.02 -2.39 19.83
C GLU A 177 -15.15 -2.74 18.85
N GLU A 178 -15.87 -1.76 18.32
CA GLU A 178 -16.93 -2.00 17.33
C GLU A 178 -16.37 -2.57 16.02
N LEU A 179 -15.20 -2.11 15.59
CA LEU A 179 -14.53 -2.66 14.40
C LEU A 179 -14.16 -4.12 14.60
N ARG A 180 -13.70 -4.51 15.81
CA ARG A 180 -13.40 -5.91 16.14
C ARG A 180 -14.65 -6.79 16.02
N HIS A 181 -15.78 -6.35 16.58
CA HIS A 181 -17.05 -7.08 16.48
C HIS A 181 -17.54 -7.16 15.03
N TRP A 182 -17.47 -6.05 14.29
CA TRP A 182 -17.83 -6.00 12.87
C TRP A 182 -16.96 -6.93 12.02
N ALA A 183 -15.65 -6.97 12.27
CA ALA A 183 -14.74 -7.87 11.56
C ALA A 183 -15.00 -9.34 11.89
N ALA A 184 -15.42 -9.66 13.11
CA ALA A 184 -15.77 -11.02 13.53
C ALA A 184 -17.16 -11.49 13.05
N ASP A 185 -18.03 -10.55 12.65
CA ASP A 185 -19.39 -10.86 12.20
C ASP A 185 -19.38 -11.61 10.86
N GLY A 186 -19.90 -12.84 10.87
CA GLY A 186 -19.99 -13.70 9.68
C GLY A 186 -21.04 -13.24 8.66
N SER A 187 -21.95 -12.33 9.02
CA SER A 187 -22.95 -11.76 8.12
C SER A 187 -22.40 -10.66 7.22
N VAL A 188 -21.27 -10.06 7.59
CA VAL A 188 -20.60 -9.02 6.81
C VAL A 188 -19.88 -9.65 5.61
N PRO A 189 -20.18 -9.24 4.37
CA PRO A 189 -19.51 -9.73 3.16
C PRO A 189 -17.99 -9.57 3.23
N ILE A 190 -17.27 -10.56 2.71
CA ILE A 190 -15.81 -10.56 2.78
C ILE A 190 -15.19 -9.45 1.93
N GLU A 191 -15.86 -9.03 0.87
CA GLU A 191 -15.48 -7.92 0.01
C GLU A 191 -15.37 -6.62 0.81
N LEU A 192 -16.36 -6.33 1.68
CA LEU A 192 -16.34 -5.15 2.55
C LEU A 192 -15.22 -5.22 3.58
N LYS A 193 -14.94 -6.41 4.12
CA LYS A 193 -13.80 -6.60 5.02
C LYS A 193 -12.48 -6.40 4.26
N GLY A 194 -12.40 -6.82 3.00
CA GLY A 194 -11.27 -6.62 2.10
C GLY A 194 -10.98 -5.14 1.86
N GLU A 195 -12.00 -4.33 1.61
CA GLU A 195 -11.85 -2.87 1.47
C GLU A 195 -11.22 -2.22 2.70
N VAL A 196 -11.60 -2.66 3.91
CA VAL A 196 -10.96 -2.21 5.16
C VAL A 196 -9.49 -2.60 5.20
N LEU A 197 -9.15 -3.84 4.82
CA LEU A 197 -7.77 -4.29 4.76
C LEU A 197 -6.96 -3.48 3.75
N THR A 198 -7.49 -3.21 2.56
CA THR A 198 -6.86 -2.34 1.55
C THR A 198 -6.48 -1.00 2.16
N VAL A 199 -7.39 -0.33 2.87
CA VAL A 199 -7.08 0.95 3.53
C VAL A 199 -6.05 0.80 4.64
N LEU A 200 -6.14 -0.26 5.45
CA LEU A 200 -5.18 -0.51 6.53
C LEU A 200 -3.77 -0.86 6.02
N THR A 201 -3.62 -1.39 4.79
CA THR A 201 -2.30 -1.63 4.20
C THR A 201 -1.50 -0.35 3.99
N GLU A 202 -2.15 0.81 3.96
CA GLU A 202 -1.49 2.10 3.86
C GLU A 202 -0.86 2.54 5.20
N GLU A 203 -1.64 2.52 6.28
CA GLU A 203 -1.15 2.84 7.63
C GLU A 203 -1.98 2.06 8.65
N LEU A 204 -1.37 1.17 9.42
CA LEU A 204 -2.04 0.52 10.56
C LEU A 204 -1.64 1.23 11.87
N PRO A 205 -2.52 2.03 12.48
CA PRO A 205 -2.16 2.73 13.70
C PRO A 205 -2.36 1.81 14.91
N GLU A 206 -1.49 1.93 15.90
CA GLU A 206 -1.33 0.97 17.02
C GLU A 206 -2.65 0.62 17.72
N THR A 207 -3.52 1.62 17.93
CA THR A 207 -4.88 1.45 18.50
C THR A 207 -5.76 0.41 17.78
N LEU A 208 -5.50 0.12 16.50
CA LEU A 208 -6.26 -0.87 15.72
C LEU A 208 -5.57 -2.23 15.63
N VAL A 209 -4.36 -2.41 16.16
CA VAL A 209 -3.69 -3.73 16.14
C VAL A 209 -4.54 -4.78 16.86
N SER A 210 -5.26 -4.39 17.90
CA SER A 210 -6.18 -5.29 18.64
C SER A 210 -7.39 -5.79 17.84
N THR A 211 -7.63 -5.28 16.63
CA THR A 211 -8.72 -5.76 15.76
C THR A 211 -8.25 -6.85 14.79
N LEU A 212 -6.93 -6.96 14.54
CA LEU A 212 -6.36 -7.92 13.60
C LEU A 212 -6.77 -9.38 13.86
N PRO A 213 -6.86 -9.89 15.11
CA PRO A 213 -7.30 -11.26 15.35
C PRO A 213 -8.69 -11.57 14.76
N ALA A 214 -9.59 -10.60 14.69
CA ALA A 214 -10.92 -10.78 14.11
C ALA A 214 -10.88 -10.90 12.58
N PHE A 215 -10.04 -10.10 11.91
CA PHE A 215 -9.80 -10.23 10.46
C PHE A 215 -9.12 -11.57 10.12
N ILE A 216 -8.13 -11.97 10.91
CA ILE A 216 -7.44 -13.27 10.75
C ILE A 216 -8.43 -14.43 10.92
N SER A 217 -9.30 -14.37 11.94
CA SER A 217 -10.33 -15.39 12.16
C SER A 217 -11.31 -15.49 10.99
N SER A 218 -11.63 -14.37 10.33
CA SER A 218 -12.51 -14.36 9.14
C SER A 218 -11.88 -14.99 7.90
N ALA A 219 -10.55 -15.01 7.81
CA ALA A 219 -9.83 -15.59 6.68
C ALA A 219 -9.79 -17.13 6.71
N GLU A 220 -9.75 -17.73 7.90
CA GLU A 220 -9.58 -19.17 8.11
C GLU A 220 -10.57 -20.05 7.31
N PRO A 221 -11.90 -19.84 7.37
CA PRO A 221 -12.84 -20.68 6.61
C PRO A 221 -12.75 -20.47 5.10
N LEU A 222 -12.09 -19.41 4.64
CA LEU A 222 -11.97 -19.07 3.22
C LEU A 222 -10.76 -19.72 2.56
N MET A 223 -9.85 -20.32 3.34
CA MET A 223 -8.56 -20.78 2.86
C MET A 223 -8.65 -21.77 1.70
N ASP A 224 -9.56 -22.74 1.78
CA ASP A 224 -9.73 -23.74 0.70
C ASP A 224 -10.21 -23.09 -0.61
N THR A 225 -11.09 -22.10 -0.53
CA THR A 225 -11.53 -21.35 -1.69
C THR A 225 -10.43 -20.43 -2.22
N ALA A 226 -9.76 -19.70 -1.33
CA ALA A 226 -8.76 -18.68 -1.65
C ALA A 226 -7.51 -19.26 -2.35
N VAL A 227 -7.13 -20.49 -1.99
CA VAL A 227 -5.99 -21.21 -2.57
C VAL A 227 -6.27 -21.67 -4.00
N ASN A 228 -7.50 -22.14 -4.24
CA ASN A 228 -7.87 -22.82 -5.49
C ASN A 228 -8.47 -21.88 -6.53
N HIS A 229 -9.09 -20.78 -6.11
CA HIS A 229 -9.85 -19.89 -6.98
C HIS A 229 -9.42 -18.43 -6.80
N LYS A 230 -9.28 -17.72 -7.92
CA LYS A 230 -9.21 -16.25 -7.91
C LYS A 230 -10.59 -15.69 -7.55
N GLY A 231 -10.63 -14.66 -6.72
CA GLY A 231 -11.87 -14.02 -6.27
C GLY A 231 -11.70 -13.29 -4.93
N ALA A 232 -12.81 -12.88 -4.33
CA ALA A 232 -12.82 -12.09 -3.10
C ALA A 232 -12.10 -12.77 -1.92
N ALA A 233 -12.26 -14.08 -1.76
CA ALA A 233 -11.55 -14.85 -0.72
C ALA A 233 -10.01 -14.79 -0.88
N SER A 234 -9.53 -14.91 -2.12
CA SER A 234 -8.10 -14.83 -2.43
C SER A 234 -7.57 -13.41 -2.23
N ALA A 235 -8.30 -12.40 -2.73
CA ALA A 235 -7.96 -10.98 -2.55
C ALA A 235 -7.88 -10.61 -1.07
N TYR A 236 -8.89 -10.97 -0.28
CA TYR A 236 -8.93 -10.74 1.16
C TYR A 236 -7.69 -11.27 1.89
N CYS A 237 -7.30 -12.52 1.60
CA CYS A 237 -6.12 -13.12 2.22
C CYS A 237 -4.81 -12.46 1.74
N VAL A 238 -4.72 -12.03 0.48
CA VAL A 238 -3.57 -11.27 -0.03
C VAL A 238 -3.44 -9.94 0.70
N ASP A 239 -4.55 -9.21 0.87
CA ASP A 239 -4.55 -7.92 1.56
C ASP A 239 -4.21 -8.09 3.04
N LEU A 240 -4.73 -9.15 3.68
CA LEU A 240 -4.38 -9.51 5.05
C LEU A 240 -2.88 -9.79 5.22
N PHE A 241 -2.29 -10.59 4.33
CA PHE A 241 -0.86 -10.90 4.39
C PHE A 241 -0.01 -9.66 4.09
N SER A 242 -0.43 -8.83 3.14
CA SER A 242 0.24 -7.56 2.84
C SER A 242 0.25 -6.64 4.06
N LEU A 243 -0.87 -6.54 4.77
CA LEU A 243 -1.00 -5.77 6.02
C LEU A 243 -0.05 -6.28 7.11
N LEU A 244 -0.02 -7.59 7.34
CA LEU A 244 0.83 -8.22 8.36
C LEU A 244 2.32 -8.07 8.06
N LEU A 245 2.68 -8.01 6.77
CA LEU A 245 4.04 -7.84 6.29
C LEU A 245 4.51 -6.39 6.22
N LEU A 246 3.68 -5.39 6.56
CA LEU A 246 4.13 -3.99 6.62
C LEU A 246 5.28 -3.78 7.61
N LYS A 247 5.12 -4.32 8.82
CA LYS A 247 6.10 -4.25 9.92
C LYS A 247 6.03 -5.52 10.78
N PRO A 248 6.42 -6.68 10.23
CA PRO A 248 6.18 -7.97 10.87
C PRO A 248 6.85 -8.07 12.25
N GLU A 249 8.05 -7.49 12.41
CA GLU A 249 8.80 -7.47 13.67
C GLU A 249 8.11 -6.68 14.79
N HIS A 250 7.22 -5.73 14.43
CA HIS A 250 6.46 -4.94 15.39
C HIS A 250 5.04 -5.50 15.58
N LEU A 251 4.38 -5.90 14.49
CA LEU A 251 2.98 -6.32 14.52
C LEU A 251 2.80 -7.73 15.09
N LEU A 252 3.62 -8.70 14.67
CA LEU A 252 3.44 -10.10 15.08
C LEU A 252 3.57 -10.30 16.59
N PRO A 253 4.55 -9.68 17.30
CA PRO A 253 4.66 -9.81 18.75
C PRO A 253 3.47 -9.23 19.54
N MET A 254 2.65 -8.39 18.92
CA MET A 254 1.45 -7.83 19.56
C MET A 254 0.21 -8.74 19.44
N LEU A 255 0.30 -9.83 18.68
CA LEU A 255 -0.80 -10.76 18.48
C LEU A 255 -0.77 -11.89 19.51
N PRO A 256 -1.93 -12.42 19.92
CA PRO A 256 -1.97 -13.61 20.78
C PRO A 256 -1.36 -14.85 20.11
N ASP A 257 -0.73 -15.72 20.89
CA ASP A 257 -0.10 -16.97 20.39
C ASP A 257 -1.08 -17.82 19.56
N THR A 258 -2.34 -17.91 19.98
CA THR A 258 -3.39 -18.65 19.24
C THR A 258 -3.65 -18.07 17.85
N THR A 259 -3.51 -16.75 17.70
CA THR A 259 -3.65 -16.06 16.41
C THR A 259 -2.41 -16.27 15.55
N LEU A 260 -1.22 -16.29 16.16
CA LEU A 260 0.05 -16.58 15.47
C LEU A 260 0.10 -18.02 14.94
N ASP A 261 -0.33 -19.00 15.75
CA ASP A 261 -0.43 -20.40 15.33
C ASP A 261 -1.41 -20.56 14.15
N ARG A 262 -2.57 -19.88 14.20
CA ARG A 262 -3.51 -19.88 13.07
C ARG A 262 -2.90 -19.27 11.81
N LEU A 263 -2.21 -18.12 11.93
CA LEU A 263 -1.52 -17.51 10.79
C LEU A 263 -0.46 -18.44 10.20
N ARG A 264 0.24 -19.20 11.04
CA ARG A 264 1.21 -20.22 10.61
C ARG A 264 0.56 -21.30 9.78
N ASP A 265 -0.54 -21.87 10.26
CA ASP A 265 -1.25 -22.92 9.55
C ASP A 265 -1.80 -22.42 8.21
N MET A 266 -2.33 -21.19 8.19
CA MET A 266 -2.77 -20.54 6.96
C MET A 266 -1.62 -20.37 5.95
N ALA A 267 -0.48 -19.83 6.40
CA ALA A 267 0.68 -19.61 5.54
C ALA A 267 1.26 -20.94 5.00
N ARG A 268 1.33 -21.99 5.84
CA ARG A 268 1.72 -23.34 5.40
C ARG A 268 0.80 -23.87 4.30
N LYS A 269 -0.52 -23.74 4.49
CA LYS A 269 -1.53 -24.21 3.52
C LYS A 269 -1.41 -23.45 2.19
N TRP A 270 -1.13 -22.15 2.24
CA TRP A 270 -0.89 -21.35 1.03
C TRP A 270 0.37 -21.76 0.28
N VAL A 271 1.50 -21.90 0.97
CA VAL A 271 2.75 -22.38 0.35
C VAL A 271 2.54 -23.72 -0.37
N ALA A 272 1.82 -24.64 0.25
CA ALA A 272 1.63 -25.99 -0.27
C ALA A 272 0.73 -26.06 -1.50
N ALA A 273 -0.30 -25.20 -1.57
CA ALA A 273 -1.44 -25.45 -2.46
C ALA A 273 -1.76 -24.30 -3.42
N THR A 274 -1.24 -23.08 -3.21
CA THR A 274 -1.59 -21.96 -4.08
C THR A 274 -0.87 -22.03 -5.41
N SER A 275 -1.60 -21.75 -6.50
CA SER A 275 -1.01 -21.52 -7.82
C SER A 275 -0.53 -20.08 -8.02
N SER A 276 -0.84 -19.17 -7.08
CA SER A 276 -0.47 -17.76 -7.15
C SER A 276 0.93 -17.54 -6.60
N LEU A 277 1.83 -17.07 -7.47
CA LEU A 277 3.21 -16.77 -7.10
C LEU A 277 3.32 -15.64 -6.07
N LYS A 278 2.50 -14.59 -6.19
CA LYS A 278 2.47 -13.49 -5.20
C LYS A 278 2.06 -14.01 -3.81
N CYS A 279 1.02 -14.84 -3.76
CA CYS A 279 0.50 -15.41 -2.52
C CYS A 279 1.51 -16.35 -1.85
N SER A 280 2.14 -17.21 -2.63
CA SER A 280 3.15 -18.15 -2.12
C SER A 280 4.38 -17.42 -1.60
N LEU A 281 4.84 -16.35 -2.26
CA LEU A 281 5.93 -15.50 -1.77
C LEU A 281 5.58 -14.82 -0.44
N GLN A 282 4.39 -14.20 -0.33
CA GLN A 282 3.94 -13.56 0.91
C GLN A 282 3.82 -14.58 2.05
N ALA A 283 3.29 -15.77 1.77
CA ALA A 283 3.18 -16.85 2.74
C ALA A 283 4.57 -17.34 3.20
N ALA A 284 5.53 -17.48 2.29
CA ALA A 284 6.91 -17.84 2.62
C ALA A 284 7.58 -16.78 3.51
N VAL A 285 7.41 -15.49 3.20
CA VAL A 285 7.92 -14.39 4.05
C VAL A 285 7.24 -14.40 5.42
N LEU A 286 5.93 -14.65 5.50
CA LEU A 286 5.26 -14.81 6.79
C LEU A 286 5.88 -15.96 7.59
N LEU A 287 6.04 -17.15 7.00
CA LEU A 287 6.67 -18.30 7.66
C LEU A 287 8.09 -18.02 8.15
N LYS A 288 8.87 -17.18 7.48
CA LYS A 288 10.18 -16.73 7.99
C LYS A 288 10.08 -16.12 9.39
N HIS A 289 8.99 -15.41 9.69
CA HIS A 289 8.82 -14.67 10.95
C HIS A 289 8.11 -15.47 12.06
N LEU A 290 7.19 -16.37 11.69
CA LEU A 290 6.32 -17.09 12.64
C LEU A 290 6.41 -18.61 12.55
N GLY A 291 7.16 -19.14 11.57
CA GLY A 291 7.35 -20.56 11.38
C GLY A 291 8.25 -21.18 12.45
N ARG A 292 8.27 -22.52 12.45
CA ARG A 292 9.13 -23.35 13.30
C ARG A 292 10.10 -24.13 12.41
N LYS A 293 11.12 -24.76 13.02
CA LYS A 293 12.16 -25.53 12.32
C LYS A 293 11.62 -26.52 11.29
N GLU A 294 10.49 -27.16 11.58
CA GLU A 294 9.82 -28.13 10.72
C GLU A 294 9.25 -27.53 9.42
N ASP A 295 8.96 -26.23 9.37
CA ASP A 295 8.40 -25.58 8.18
C ASP A 295 9.45 -25.33 7.09
N ALA A 296 10.75 -25.41 7.43
CA ALA A 296 11.83 -25.26 6.46
C ALA A 296 11.73 -26.31 5.33
N ALA A 297 11.39 -27.56 5.68
CA ALA A 297 11.21 -28.63 4.69
C ALA A 297 10.04 -28.36 3.74
N LEU A 298 8.97 -27.71 4.23
CA LEU A 298 7.82 -27.33 3.41
C LEU A 298 8.21 -26.29 2.36
N LEU A 299 8.98 -25.27 2.76
CA LEU A 299 9.47 -24.21 1.87
C LEU A 299 10.37 -24.77 0.77
N GLU A 300 11.27 -25.69 1.12
CA GLU A 300 12.16 -26.33 0.13
C GLU A 300 11.40 -27.19 -0.87
N ALA A 301 10.39 -27.94 -0.40
CA ALA A 301 9.57 -28.78 -1.27
C ALA A 301 8.74 -27.97 -2.27
N HIS A 302 8.38 -26.73 -1.94
CA HIS A 302 7.56 -25.84 -2.76
C HIS A 302 8.35 -24.64 -3.31
N ARG A 303 9.68 -24.76 -3.33
CA ARG A 303 10.60 -23.75 -3.85
C ARG A 303 10.29 -23.45 -5.32
N PRO A 304 10.08 -22.18 -5.72
CA PRO A 304 9.91 -21.80 -7.12
C PRO A 304 11.12 -22.19 -7.99
N ALA A 305 10.85 -22.44 -9.28
CA ALA A 305 11.91 -22.70 -10.26
C ALA A 305 12.72 -21.44 -10.61
N ASP A 306 12.09 -20.25 -10.56
CA ASP A 306 12.77 -18.99 -10.83
C ASP A 306 13.80 -18.68 -9.71
N PRO A 307 15.09 -18.46 -10.04
CA PRO A 307 16.13 -18.25 -9.04
C PRO A 307 15.94 -17.01 -8.16
N THR A 308 15.36 -15.94 -8.70
CA THR A 308 15.15 -14.67 -7.97
C THR A 308 14.08 -14.86 -6.90
N LEU A 309 12.99 -15.52 -7.27
CA LEU A 309 11.88 -15.78 -6.37
C LEU A 309 12.19 -16.89 -5.38
N ALA A 310 12.94 -17.89 -5.81
CA ALA A 310 13.36 -18.98 -4.94
C ALA A 310 14.26 -18.51 -3.80
N LYS A 311 15.03 -17.44 -4.00
CA LYS A 311 15.80 -16.81 -2.93
C LYS A 311 14.92 -16.44 -1.72
N VAL A 312 13.68 -16.01 -1.93
CA VAL A 312 12.75 -15.69 -0.83
C VAL A 312 12.46 -16.92 0.03
N PHE A 313 12.27 -18.08 -0.61
CA PHE A 313 12.03 -19.36 0.05
C PHE A 313 13.30 -19.88 0.74
N ASP A 314 14.44 -19.77 0.06
CA ASP A 314 15.75 -20.20 0.57
C ASP A 314 16.12 -19.39 1.83
N ASP A 315 15.99 -18.06 1.78
CA ASP A 315 16.23 -17.14 2.91
C ASP A 315 15.29 -17.46 4.08
N ALA A 316 14.01 -17.75 3.82
CA ALA A 316 13.04 -18.12 4.84
C ALA A 316 13.37 -19.48 5.49
N ALA A 317 13.70 -20.50 4.69
CA ALA A 317 14.07 -21.83 5.19
C ALA A 317 15.38 -21.79 6.00
N GLN A 318 16.35 -20.96 5.58
CA GLN A 318 17.59 -20.75 6.32
C GLN A 318 17.33 -20.15 7.70
N VAL A 319 16.53 -19.08 7.80
CA VAL A 319 16.18 -18.45 9.08
C VAL A 319 15.49 -19.45 10.02
N LEU A 320 14.63 -20.32 9.49
CA LEU A 320 13.92 -21.31 10.29
C LEU A 320 14.82 -22.40 10.88
N ARG A 321 15.99 -22.68 10.29
CA ARG A 321 16.92 -23.70 10.81
C ARG A 321 17.73 -23.22 12.01
N GLY A 322 18.01 -21.90 12.04
CA GLY A 322 18.95 -21.28 12.99
C GLY A 322 20.36 -21.24 12.42
#